data_AF-A0A6A6XUW2-F1
#
_entry.id   AF-A0A6A6XUW2-F1
#
_cell.length_a   1.000
_cell.length_b   1.000
_cell.length_c   1.000
_cell.angle_alpha   90.00
_cell.angle_beta   90.00
_cell.angle_gamma   90.00
#
_symmetry.space_group_name_H-M   'P 1'
#
loop_
_entity.id
_entity.type
_entity.pdbx_description
1 polymer ?
#
loop_
_entity_poly.entity_id
_entity_poly.type
_entity_poly.pdbx_seq_one_letter_code
_entity_poly.pdbx_strand_id
1 'polypeptide(L)'
;MEEKEDTHAEPLDLVRLCIDEIVIIKLRGDRELKGRLHAYDSHCNLVLGDVEETIYVAEEEDEDEDEPPSVKTIKKQSEMLFVRGDSVVLIAPFAGTTH
;
A
#
# COMPACT_ATOMS: atom_id res chain seq x y z
N MET A 1 25.01 23.25 26.47
CA MET A 1 25.23 22.07 25.62
C MET A 1 23.84 21.69 25.18
N GLU A 2 23.45 22.08 23.96
CA GLU A 2 22.18 21.61 23.40
C GLU A 2 22.33 20.10 23.21
N GLU A 3 21.64 19.33 24.04
CA GLU A 3 21.43 17.92 23.77
C GLU A 3 20.59 17.86 22.49
N LYS A 4 21.22 17.48 21.38
CA LYS A 4 20.47 17.00 20.22
C LYS A 4 19.72 15.77 20.71
N GLU A 5 18.43 15.92 20.95
CA GLU A 5 17.53 14.78 21.11
C GLU A 5 17.76 13.86 19.92
N ASP A 6 18.19 12.63 20.21
CA ASP A 6 18.18 11.56 19.23
C ASP A 6 16.70 11.33 18.92
N THR A 7 16.21 11.97 17.85
CA THR A 7 14.81 11.90 17.43
C THR A 7 14.59 10.48 16.94
N HIS A 8 14.26 9.56 17.86
CA HIS A 8 13.70 8.27 17.53
C HIS A 8 12.43 8.53 16.74
N ALA A 9 12.53 8.53 15.42
CA ALA A 9 11.38 8.66 14.54
C ALA A 9 10.41 7.53 14.87
N GLU A 10 9.20 7.88 15.32
CA GLU A 10 8.17 6.88 15.49
C GLU A 10 7.84 6.28 14.12
N PRO A 11 7.36 5.04 14.02
CA PRO A 11 7.06 4.42 12.73
C PRO A 11 6.14 5.27 11.84
N LEU A 12 5.21 6.02 12.45
CA LEU A 12 4.29 6.92 11.74
C LEU A 12 4.95 8.24 11.30
N ASP A 13 6.06 8.65 11.92
CA ASP A 13 6.82 9.81 11.46
C ASP A 13 7.46 9.55 10.11
N LEU A 14 7.87 8.31 9.84
CA LEU A 14 8.37 7.91 8.52
C LEU A 14 7.26 7.94 7.46
N VAL A 15 6.04 7.49 7.81
CA VAL A 15 4.87 7.59 6.91
C VAL A 15 4.53 9.05 6.60
N ARG A 16 4.76 9.96 7.56
CA ARG A 16 4.59 11.40 7.36
C ARG A 16 5.45 11.95 6.24
N LEU A 17 6.67 11.43 6.08
CA LEU A 17 7.60 11.83 5.02
C LEU A 17 7.08 11.42 3.63
N CYS A 18 6.12 10.50 3.55
CA CYS A 18 5.51 10.04 2.30
C CYS A 18 4.20 10.80 1.93
N ILE A 19 3.81 11.85 2.65
CA ILE A 19 2.68 12.69 2.23
C ILE A 19 2.99 13.35 0.88
N ASP A 20 1.99 13.38 -0.01
CA ASP A 20 2.07 13.84 -1.40
C ASP A 20 2.96 12.98 -2.33
N GLU A 21 3.46 11.86 -1.81
CA GLU A 21 4.31 10.92 -2.54
C GLU A 21 3.56 9.65 -2.93
N ILE A 22 4.11 8.90 -3.89
CA ILE A 22 3.55 7.62 -4.30
C ILE A 22 3.96 6.53 -3.31
N VAL A 23 2.98 5.81 -2.79
CA VAL A 23 3.18 4.68 -1.88
C VAL A 23 2.62 3.40 -2.48
N ILE A 24 3.23 2.27 -2.11
CA ILE A 24 2.69 0.93 -2.32
C ILE A 24 2.13 0.45 -0.97
N ILE A 25 0.89 -0.03 -1.00
CA ILE A 25 0.18 -0.52 0.18
C ILE A 25 -0.27 -1.94 -0.07
N LYS A 26 0.14 -2.87 0.78
CA LYS A 26 -0.43 -4.23 0.80
C LYS A 26 -1.62 -4.28 1.75
N LEU A 27 -2.72 -4.80 1.24
CA LEU A 27 -3.92 -5.08 2.00
C LEU A 27 -4.05 -6.58 2.22
N ARG A 28 -4.90 -6.97 3.18
CA ARG A 28 -5.33 -8.37 3.31
C ARG A 28 -6.13 -8.83 2.08
N GLY A 29 -6.05 -10.13 1.79
CA GLY A 29 -6.79 -10.78 0.71
C GLY A 29 -6.18 -10.53 -0.67
N ASP A 30 -4.85 -10.62 -0.76
CA ASP A 30 -4.08 -10.55 -2.01
C ASP A 30 -4.42 -9.33 -2.87
N ARG A 31 -4.39 -8.17 -2.20
CA ARG A 31 -4.66 -6.86 -2.80
C ARG A 31 -3.51 -5.91 -2.54
N GLU A 32 -3.14 -5.17 -3.57
CA GLU A 32 -2.13 -4.13 -3.52
C GLU A 32 -2.70 -2.83 -4.07
N LEU A 33 -2.41 -1.71 -3.42
CA LEU A 33 -2.71 -0.38 -3.92
C LEU A 33 -1.42 0.36 -4.21
N LYS A 34 -1.40 1.10 -5.32
CA LYS A 34 -0.38 2.09 -5.63
C LYS A 34 -1.07 3.42 -5.85
N GLY A 35 -0.71 4.45 -5.10
CA GLY A 35 -1.33 5.77 -5.22
C GLY A 35 -0.59 6.85 -4.44
N ARG A 36 -1.01 8.09 -4.61
CA ARG A 36 -0.46 9.25 -3.90
C ARG A 36 -1.06 9.36 -2.51
N LEU A 37 -0.24 9.41 -1.46
CA LEU A 37 -0.72 9.49 -0.08
C LEU A 37 -1.12 10.93 0.28
N HIS A 38 -2.41 11.19 0.46
CA HIS A 38 -2.90 12.53 0.84
C HIS A 38 -3.02 12.72 2.35
N ALA A 39 -3.43 11.67 3.07
CA ALA A 39 -3.62 11.72 4.52
C ALA A 39 -3.54 10.33 5.15
N TYR A 40 -3.20 10.30 6.44
CA TYR A 40 -3.27 9.12 7.28
C TYR A 40 -3.60 9.49 8.74
N ASP A 41 -3.94 8.49 9.55
CA ASP A 41 -4.12 8.63 10.99
C ASP A 41 -3.40 7.52 11.77
N SER A 42 -3.53 7.53 13.11
CA SER A 42 -2.92 6.53 14.00
C SER A 42 -3.48 5.11 13.85
N HIS A 43 -4.62 4.95 13.18
CA HIS A 43 -5.20 3.64 12.88
C HIS A 43 -4.72 3.10 11.53
N CYS A 44 -3.88 3.85 10.81
CA CYS A 44 -3.50 3.59 9.44
C CYS A 44 -4.69 3.65 8.47
N ASN A 45 -5.75 4.42 8.78
CA ASN A 45 -6.69 4.80 7.73
C ASN A 45 -5.96 5.72 6.75
N LEU A 46 -6.21 5.58 5.45
CA LEU A 46 -5.48 6.32 4.40
C LEU A 46 -6.46 6.99 3.44
N VAL A 47 -6.07 8.16 2.96
CA VAL A 47 -6.68 8.81 1.80
C VAL A 47 -5.64 8.82 0.70
N LEU A 48 -5.96 8.20 -0.43
CA LEU A 48 -5.08 8.08 -1.58
C LEU A 48 -5.70 8.76 -2.81
N GLY A 49 -4.87 9.42 -3.61
CA GLY A 49 -5.20 9.94 -4.94
C GLY A 49 -4.55 9.11 -6.06
N ASP A 50 -5.11 9.17 -7.27
CA ASP A 50 -4.59 8.51 -8.48
C ASP A 50 -4.22 7.03 -8.25
N VAL A 51 -5.18 6.26 -7.76
CA VAL A 51 -4.94 4.92 -7.22
C VAL A 51 -5.11 3.84 -8.29
N GLU A 52 -4.08 3.02 -8.45
CA GLU A 52 -4.15 1.71 -9.11
C GLU A 52 -4.28 0.62 -8.05
N GLU A 53 -5.40 -0.10 -8.06
CA GLU A 53 -5.63 -1.31 -7.29
C GLU A 53 -5.28 -2.54 -8.14
N THR A 54 -4.54 -3.47 -7.55
CA THR A 54 -4.23 -4.78 -8.12
C THR A 54 -4.78 -5.88 -7.21
N ILE A 55 -5.63 -6.76 -7.75
CA ILE A 55 -6.23 -7.90 -7.05
C ILE A 55 -5.69 -9.18 -7.69
N TYR A 56 -5.09 -10.05 -6.89
CA TYR A 56 -4.62 -11.36 -7.33
C TYR A 56 -5.68 -12.41 -7.02
N VAL A 57 -6.08 -13.18 -8.03
CA VAL A 57 -7.08 -14.24 -7.93
C VAL A 57 -6.39 -15.53 -8.35
N ALA A 58 -6.35 -16.52 -7.44
CA ALA A 58 -5.96 -17.87 -7.79
C ALA A 58 -7.06 -18.49 -8.67
N GLU A 59 -6.71 -19.00 -9.83
CA GLU A 59 -7.62 -19.81 -10.63
C GLU A 59 -7.61 -21.23 -10.05
N GLU A 60 -8.79 -21.77 -9.76
CA GLU A 60 -8.92 -23.16 -9.30
C GLU A 60 -8.56 -24.08 -10.47
N GLU A 61 -7.70 -25.06 -10.20
CA GLU A 61 -7.25 -26.08 -11.14
C GLU A 61 -8.48 -26.75 -11.79
N ASP A 62 -8.64 -26.60 -13.11
CA ASP A 62 -9.41 -27.59 -13.87
C ASP A 62 -8.73 -28.96 -13.64
N GLU A 63 -9.50 -30.05 -13.59
CA GLU A 63 -9.06 -31.40 -13.15
C GLU A 63 -7.91 -32.05 -13.98
N ASP A 64 -7.23 -31.31 -14.85
CA ASP A 64 -6.07 -31.72 -15.62
C ASP A 64 -4.78 -31.50 -14.79
N GLU A 65 -4.25 -32.60 -14.22
CA GLU A 65 -3.09 -32.71 -13.30
C GLU A 65 -1.74 -32.08 -13.75
N ASP A 66 -1.66 -31.43 -14.91
CA ASP A 66 -0.40 -31.01 -15.55
C ASP A 66 -0.20 -29.48 -15.68
N GLU A 67 -1.17 -28.62 -15.31
CA GLU A 67 -0.98 -27.17 -15.35
C GLU A 67 -0.58 -26.56 -13.99
N PRO A 68 0.47 -25.72 -13.93
CA PRO A 68 0.84 -25.03 -12.71
C PRO A 68 -0.25 -24.00 -12.33
N PRO A 69 -0.49 -23.75 -11.04
CA PRO A 69 -1.50 -22.80 -10.59
C PRO A 69 -1.26 -21.41 -11.22
N SER A 70 -2.22 -20.93 -12.01
CA SER A 70 -2.20 -19.61 -12.63
C SER A 70 -2.79 -18.56 -11.68
N VAL A 71 -2.12 -17.41 -11.60
CA VAL A 71 -2.61 -16.25 -10.84
C VAL A 71 -3.10 -15.20 -11.83
N LYS A 72 -4.42 -14.95 -11.82
CA LYS A 72 -5.01 -13.85 -12.57
C LYS A 72 -4.88 -12.54 -11.82
N THR A 73 -4.53 -11.48 -12.54
CA THR A 73 -4.42 -10.13 -11.99
C THR A 73 -5.52 -9.23 -12.53
N ILE A 74 -6.31 -8.62 -11.65
CA ILE A 74 -7.34 -7.63 -11.99
C ILE A 74 -6.85 -6.26 -11.55
N LYS A 75 -6.86 -5.28 -12.47
CA LYS A 75 -6.49 -3.89 -12.16
C LYS A 75 -7.70 -2.97 -12.20
N LYS A 76 -7.80 -2.06 -11.23
CA LYS A 76 -8.81 -1.01 -11.16
C LYS A 76 -8.15 0.34 -10.90
N GLN A 77 -8.74 1.40 -11.44
CA GLN A 77 -8.27 2.76 -11.27
C GLN A 77 -9.31 3.54 -10.46
N SER A 78 -8.88 4.45 -9.60
CA SER A 78 -9.74 5.34 -8.83
C SER A 78 -9.05 6.68 -8.62
N GLU A 79 -9.75 7.78 -8.91
CA GLU A 79 -9.22 9.14 -8.72
C GLU A 79 -8.91 9.42 -7.25
N MET A 80 -9.80 9.02 -6.35
CA MET A 80 -9.65 9.14 -4.91
C MET A 80 -10.19 7.89 -4.21
N LEU A 81 -9.46 7.40 -3.20
CA LEU A 81 -9.83 6.21 -2.43
C LEU A 81 -9.59 6.43 -0.93
N PHE A 82 -10.61 6.14 -0.13
CA PHE A 82 -10.46 5.99 1.32
C PHE A 82 -10.21 4.52 1.65
N VAL A 83 -9.19 4.25 2.46
CA VAL A 83 -8.79 2.91 2.90
C VAL A 83 -8.91 2.82 4.41
N ARG A 84 -9.59 1.79 4.89
CA ARG A 84 -9.72 1.49 6.32
C ARG A 84 -8.47 0.76 6.81
N GLY A 85 -7.89 1.27 7.89
CA GLY A 85 -6.61 0.83 8.44
C GLY A 85 -6.58 -0.61 8.93
N ASP A 86 -7.72 -1.17 9.35
CA ASP A 86 -7.82 -2.57 9.74
C ASP A 86 -7.26 -3.50 8.66
N SER A 87 -7.47 -3.22 7.37
CA SER A 87 -7.02 -4.06 6.26
C SER A 87 -5.56 -3.87 5.84
N VAL A 88 -4.90 -2.82 6.32
CA VAL A 88 -3.52 -2.47 5.93
C VAL A 88 -2.55 -3.43 6.59
N VAL A 89 -1.66 -4.02 5.78
CA VAL A 89 -0.61 -4.94 6.23
C VAL A 89 0.75 -4.26 6.17
N LEU A 90 1.01 -3.50 5.11
CA LEU A 90 2.29 -2.83 4.88
C LEU A 90 2.08 -1.54 4.07
N ILE A 91 2.87 -0.51 4.40
CA ILE A 91 3.00 0.73 3.64
C ILE A 91 4.48 0.87 3.29
N ALA A 92 4.80 1.10 2.02
CA ALA A 92 6.16 1.32 1.55
C ALA A 92 6.23 2.51 0.58
N PRO A 93 7.30 3.33 0.63
CA PRO A 93 7.55 4.34 -0.38
C PRO A 93 7.80 3.68 -1.74
N PHE A 94 7.30 4.29 -2.82
CA PHE A 94 7.65 3.86 -4.17
C PHE A 94 9.06 4.36 -4.53
N ALA A 95 9.93 3.49 -5.05
CA ALA A 95 11.37 3.74 -5.27
C ALA A 95 11.73 4.84 -6.32
N GLY A 96 10.79 5.72 -6.67
CA GLY A 96 11.00 6.91 -7.50
C GLY A 96 10.73 8.24 -6.79
N THR A 97 10.31 8.21 -5.52
CA THR A 97 10.10 9.40 -4.70
C THR A 97 11.45 9.99 -4.29
N THR A 98 11.74 11.18 -4.79
CA THR A 98 13.00 11.91 -4.53
C THR A 98 12.81 12.74 -3.26
N HIS A 99 13.52 12.41 -2.18
CA HIS A 99 13.71 13.31 -1.05
C HIS A 99 14.86 14.30 -1.33
#